data_AF-A0A7S2EN30-F1
#
_entry.id   AF-A0A7S2EN30-F1
#
_cell.length_a   1.000
_cell.length_b   1.000
_cell.length_c   1.000
_cell.angle_alpha   90.00
_cell.angle_beta   90.00
_cell.angle_gamma   90.00
#
_symmetry.space_group_name_H-M   'P 1'
#
loop_
_entity.id
_entity.type
_entity.pdbx_description
1 polymer ?
#
loop_
_entity_poly.entity_id
_entity_poly.type
_entity_poly.pdbx_seq_one_letter_code
_entity_poly.pdbx_strand_id
1 'polypeptide(L)'
;DAFELGLRVLKDLGVEISTDPPPEKSAFTRDLMEMANLFQKKSDAEFLSFPEMTDSNTITTMKYLQLLVTYCFIGKQEYLPLIITHMVRLTWNYGICGESCVALSILSFLLCCEDFKAAQHIGHFSMLLLNKFKAGEYL
;
A
#
# COMPACT_ATOMS: atom_id res chain seq x y z
N ASP A 1 -18.27 12.51 6.77
CA ASP A 1 -17.93 11.82 5.52
C ASP A 1 -17.44 10.42 5.88
N ALA A 2 -17.73 9.40 5.06
CA ALA A 2 -17.21 8.03 5.22
C ALA A 2 -15.67 8.00 5.23
N PHE A 3 -15.01 8.88 4.47
CA PHE A 3 -13.55 9.03 4.49
C PHE A 3 -13.03 9.44 5.87
N GLU A 4 -13.59 10.52 6.43
CA GLU A 4 -13.28 10.99 7.79
C GLU A 4 -13.59 9.95 8.88
N LEU A 5 -14.65 9.17 8.71
CA LEU A 5 -14.94 8.06 9.61
C LEU A 5 -13.85 6.98 9.55
N GLY A 6 -13.40 6.62 8.35
CA GLY A 6 -12.30 5.67 8.17
C GLY A 6 -10.98 6.15 8.80
N LEU A 7 -10.67 7.45 8.70
CA LEU A 7 -9.50 8.02 9.36
C LEU A 7 -9.57 7.93 10.89
N ARG A 8 -10.76 8.13 11.48
CA ARG A 8 -10.95 7.96 12.94
C ARG A 8 -10.73 6.52 13.37
N VAL A 9 -11.26 5.56 12.62
CA VAL A 9 -11.04 4.13 12.90
C VAL A 9 -9.55 3.78 12.81
N LEU A 10 -8.85 4.29 11.80
CA LEU A 10 -7.40 4.09 11.69
C LEU A 10 -6.63 4.69 12.88
N LYS A 11 -7.03 5.86 13.37
CA LYS A 11 -6.45 6.46 14.56
C LYS A 11 -6.63 5.58 15.80
N ASP A 12 -7.81 4.99 15.98
CA ASP A 12 -8.06 4.03 17.08
C ASP A 12 -7.21 2.76 16.95
N LEU A 13 -6.84 2.39 15.72
CA LEU A 13 -5.90 1.31 15.40
C LEU A 13 -4.41 1.73 15.47
N GLY A 14 -4.12 2.97 15.91
CA GLY A 14 -2.77 3.50 16.05
C GLY A 14 -2.13 4.03 14.77
N VAL A 15 -2.90 4.20 13.69
CA VAL A 15 -2.45 4.81 12.44
C VAL A 15 -3.03 6.21 12.29
N GLU A 16 -2.19 7.22 12.45
CA GLU A 16 -2.56 8.61 12.23
C GLU A 16 -2.18 9.05 10.82
N ILE A 17 -3.17 9.57 10.08
CA ILE A 17 -3.02 10.09 8.73
C ILE A 17 -3.44 11.56 8.77
N SER A 18 -2.49 12.47 8.60
CA SER A 18 -2.78 13.91 8.57
C SER A 18 -3.38 14.30 7.23
N THR A 19 -4.51 15.00 7.27
CA THR A 19 -5.19 15.54 6.07
C THR A 19 -5.15 17.06 5.99
N ASP A 20 -4.57 17.73 6.99
CA ASP A 20 -4.44 19.18 7.09
C ASP A 20 -2.97 19.57 7.44
N PRO A 21 -2.27 20.35 6.60
CA PRO A 21 -2.71 20.79 5.27
C PRO A 21 -2.88 19.61 4.29
N PRO A 22 -3.68 19.76 3.23
CA PRO A 22 -3.73 18.77 2.17
C PRO A 22 -2.33 18.50 1.64
N PRO A 23 -1.99 17.24 1.39
CA PRO A 23 -0.63 16.86 1.04
C PRO A 23 -0.22 17.43 -0.33
N GLU A 24 1.01 17.93 -0.40
CA GLU A 24 1.58 18.50 -1.62
C GLU A 24 1.89 17.41 -2.66
N LYS A 25 1.51 17.63 -3.92
CA LYS A 25 1.73 16.65 -4.99
C LYS A 25 3.19 16.20 -5.15
N SER A 26 4.14 17.11 -4.96
CA SER A 26 5.58 16.84 -5.07
C SER A 26 6.14 16.02 -3.90
N ALA A 27 5.51 16.05 -2.72
CA ALA A 27 5.92 15.24 -1.58
C ALA A 27 5.72 13.75 -1.87
N PHE A 28 4.68 13.41 -2.62
CA PHE A 28 4.32 12.03 -2.92
C PHE A 28 5.31 11.31 -3.83
N THR A 29 5.85 11.96 -4.85
CA THR A 29 6.77 11.28 -5.76
C THR A 29 7.99 10.74 -5.01
N ARG A 30 8.51 11.51 -4.05
CA ARG A 30 9.63 11.08 -3.20
C ARG A 30 9.24 9.90 -2.31
N ASP A 31 8.09 9.99 -1.63
CA ASP A 31 7.64 8.95 -0.70
C ASP A 31 7.35 7.62 -1.44
N LEU A 32 6.75 7.70 -2.64
CA LEU A 32 6.52 6.54 -3.50
C LEU A 32 7.84 5.91 -3.98
N MET A 33 8.83 6.73 -4.36
CA MET A 33 10.17 6.23 -4.69
C MET A 33 10.84 5.57 -3.48
N GLU A 34 10.72 6.14 -2.28
CA GLU A 34 11.22 5.53 -1.04
C GLU A 34 10.61 4.13 -0.85
N MET A 35 9.29 4.00 -1.04
CA MET A 35 8.60 2.72 -0.94
C MET A 35 9.07 1.72 -1.99
N ALA A 36 9.28 2.15 -3.24
CA ALA A 36 9.81 1.30 -4.30
C ALA A 36 11.22 0.79 -3.96
N ASN A 37 12.06 1.66 -3.41
CA ASN A 37 13.45 1.36 -3.08
C ASN A 37 13.60 0.29 -1.99
N LEU A 38 12.60 0.11 -1.12
CA LEU A 38 12.57 -1.00 -0.16
C LEU A 38 12.69 -2.36 -0.86
N PHE A 39 12.06 -2.50 -2.03
CA PHE A 39 11.96 -3.76 -2.77
C PHE A 39 12.90 -3.87 -3.97
N GLN A 40 13.51 -2.75 -4.41
CA GLN A 40 14.29 -2.68 -5.66
C GLN A 40 15.41 -3.72 -5.76
N LYS A 41 16.02 -4.10 -4.63
CA LYS A 41 17.12 -5.08 -4.59
C LYS A 41 16.70 -6.48 -4.20
N LYS A 42 15.41 -6.71 -3.95
CA LYS A 42 14.90 -8.02 -3.56
C LYS A 42 14.67 -8.86 -4.81
N SER A 43 15.09 -10.12 -4.75
CA SER A 43 14.67 -11.16 -5.68
C SER A 43 13.27 -11.69 -5.32
N ASP A 44 12.64 -12.38 -6.27
CA ASP A 44 11.35 -13.06 -6.05
C ASP A 44 11.38 -13.99 -4.84
N ALA A 45 12.47 -14.75 -4.67
CA ALA A 45 12.64 -15.69 -3.56
C ALA A 45 12.76 -14.97 -2.22
N GLU A 46 13.57 -13.90 -2.16
CA GLU A 46 13.67 -13.07 -0.95
C GLU A 46 12.33 -12.44 -0.60
N PHE A 47 11.62 -11.87 -1.58
CA PHE A 47 10.31 -11.26 -1.37
C PHE A 47 9.27 -12.28 -0.88
N LEU A 48 9.18 -13.46 -1.50
CA LEU A 48 8.24 -14.52 -1.09
C LEU A 48 8.57 -15.14 0.27
N SER A 49 9.81 -15.02 0.73
CA SER A 49 10.25 -15.43 2.07
C SER A 49 9.87 -14.45 3.17
N PHE A 50 9.26 -13.31 2.85
CA PHE A 50 8.71 -12.42 3.88
C PHE A 50 7.70 -13.19 4.73
N PRO A 51 7.71 -12.99 6.06
CA PRO A 51 6.75 -13.66 6.93
C PRO A 51 5.34 -13.25 6.54
N GLU A 52 4.37 -14.13 6.74
CA GLU A 52 2.97 -13.74 6.67
C GLU A 52 2.64 -12.86 7.89
N MET A 53 1.85 -11.82 7.66
CA MET A 53 1.40 -10.94 8.74
C MET A 53 0.49 -11.75 9.68
N THR A 54 0.80 -11.74 10.98
CA THR A 54 0.08 -12.55 11.99
C THR A 54 -0.62 -11.71 13.06
N ASP A 55 -0.19 -10.46 13.26
CA ASP A 55 -0.81 -9.57 14.22
C ASP A 55 -2.20 -9.13 13.74
N SER A 56 -3.23 -9.46 14.53
CA SER A 56 -4.62 -9.21 14.19
C SER A 56 -4.96 -7.72 14.03
N ASN A 57 -4.31 -6.84 14.80
CA ASN A 57 -4.51 -5.40 14.68
C ASN A 57 -3.93 -4.90 13.35
N THR A 58 -2.72 -5.32 13.00
CA THR A 58 -2.06 -4.92 11.75
C THR A 58 -2.82 -5.41 10.52
N ILE A 59 -3.33 -6.65 10.53
CA ILE A 59 -4.20 -7.18 9.46
C ILE A 59 -5.49 -6.36 9.35
N THR A 60 -6.09 -6.02 10.48
CA THR A 60 -7.31 -5.19 10.50
C THR A 60 -7.03 -3.80 9.93
N THR A 61 -5.91 -3.19 10.29
CA THR A 61 -5.43 -1.92 9.73
C THR A 61 -5.25 -2.01 8.21
N MET A 62 -4.62 -3.08 7.69
CA MET A 62 -4.48 -3.30 6.24
C MET A 62 -5.83 -3.34 5.52
N LYS A 63 -6.84 -4.00 6.10
CA LYS A 63 -8.20 -4.05 5.57
C LYS A 63 -8.89 -2.69 5.54
N TYR A 64 -8.76 -1.89 6.60
CA TYR A 64 -9.32 -0.55 6.64
C TYR A 64 -8.63 0.41 5.67
N LEU A 65 -7.30 0.33 5.57
CA LEU A 65 -6.56 1.09 4.56
C LEU A 65 -7.00 0.70 3.15
N GLN A 66 -7.16 -0.60 2.89
CA GLN A 66 -7.66 -1.10 1.60
C GLN A 66 -9.06 -0.58 1.27
N LEU A 67 -9.95 -0.52 2.26
CA LEU A 67 -11.27 0.10 2.07
C LEU A 67 -11.13 1.58 1.68
N LEU A 68 -10.23 2.33 2.34
CA LEU A 68 -9.96 3.72 2.00
C LEU A 68 -9.35 3.90 0.61
N VAL A 69 -8.57 2.94 0.10
CA VAL A 69 -8.04 2.98 -1.27
C VAL A 69 -9.16 3.18 -2.28
N THR A 70 -10.28 2.46 -2.16
CA THR A 70 -11.43 2.62 -3.06
C THR A 70 -12.03 4.03 -3.00
N TYR A 71 -12.20 4.60 -1.80
CA TYR A 71 -12.72 5.96 -1.64
C TYR A 71 -11.76 7.01 -2.20
N CYS A 72 -10.46 6.86 -1.93
CA CYS A 72 -9.41 7.72 -2.46
C CYS A 72 -9.39 7.67 -3.99
N PHE A 73 -9.45 6.48 -4.57
CA PHE A 73 -9.38 6.31 -6.02
C PHE A 73 -10.53 7.03 -6.76
N ILE A 74 -11.74 7.00 -6.18
CA ILE A 74 -12.95 7.53 -6.83
C ILE A 74 -13.14 9.04 -6.57
N GLY A 75 -12.89 9.52 -5.34
CA GLY A 75 -13.32 10.87 -4.95
C GLY A 75 -12.33 11.70 -4.14
N LYS A 76 -11.17 11.14 -3.77
CA LYS A 76 -10.19 11.73 -2.84
C LYS A 76 -8.75 11.38 -3.27
N GLN A 77 -8.47 11.52 -4.56
CA GLN A 77 -7.26 11.00 -5.21
C GLN A 77 -5.97 11.58 -4.62
N GLU A 78 -6.03 12.80 -4.10
CA GLU A 78 -4.94 13.48 -3.43
C GLU A 78 -4.44 12.72 -2.18
N TYR A 79 -5.26 11.87 -1.55
CA TYR A 79 -4.84 11.08 -0.39
C TYR A 79 -4.39 9.66 -0.75
N LEU A 80 -4.59 9.22 -2.00
CA LEU A 80 -4.26 7.86 -2.42
C LEU A 80 -2.78 7.51 -2.18
N PRO A 81 -1.78 8.35 -2.57
CA PRO A 81 -0.37 8.02 -2.33
C PRO A 81 -0.04 7.85 -0.84
N LEU A 82 -0.71 8.60 0.04
CA LEU A 82 -0.53 8.54 1.48
C LEU A 82 -1.01 7.20 2.03
N ILE A 83 -2.24 6.78 1.68
CA ILE A 83 -2.80 5.48 2.08
C ILE A 83 -1.89 4.34 1.62
N ILE A 84 -1.44 4.37 0.36
CA ILE A 84 -0.59 3.33 -0.22
C ILE A 84 0.77 3.27 0.48
N THR A 85 1.39 4.42 0.77
CA THR A 85 2.66 4.46 1.50
C THR A 85 2.53 3.79 2.87
N HIS A 86 1.42 4.01 3.59
CA HIS A 86 1.17 3.33 4.86
C HIS A 86 1.03 1.80 4.69
N MET A 87 0.24 1.34 3.72
CA MET A 87 0.07 -0.09 3.48
C MET A 87 1.39 -0.78 3.10
N VAL A 88 2.22 -0.12 2.30
CA VAL A 88 3.53 -0.64 1.90
C VAL A 88 4.48 -0.69 3.09
N ARG A 89 4.49 0.32 3.96
CA ARG A 89 5.28 0.30 5.21
C ARG A 89 4.85 -0.82 6.15
N LEU A 90 3.54 -1.08 6.28
CA LEU A 90 3.04 -2.19 7.08
C LEU A 90 3.48 -3.54 6.48
N THR A 91 3.39 -3.67 5.16
CA THR A 91 3.86 -4.86 4.44
C THR A 91 5.35 -5.11 4.66
N TRP A 92 6.16 -4.05 4.61
CA TRP A 92 7.60 -4.14 4.83
C TRP A 92 7.96 -4.51 6.27
N ASN A 93 7.28 -3.90 7.25
CA ASN A 93 7.65 -4.03 8.66
C ASN A 93 7.05 -5.29 9.34
N TYR A 94 5.85 -5.70 8.93
CA TYR A 94 5.09 -6.75 9.63
C TYR A 94 4.82 -7.99 8.77
N GLY A 95 5.33 -8.02 7.54
CA GLY A 95 5.16 -9.13 6.62
C GLY A 95 4.01 -8.93 5.64
N ILE A 96 3.82 -9.94 4.79
CA ILE A 96 2.89 -9.90 3.66
C ILE A 96 1.51 -10.46 4.04
N CYS A 97 0.46 -9.88 3.46
CA CYS A 97 -0.93 -10.35 3.56
C CYS A 97 -1.64 -10.20 2.22
N GLY A 98 -2.92 -10.60 2.13
CA GLY A 98 -3.71 -10.47 0.89
C GLY A 98 -3.79 -9.02 0.41
N GLU A 99 -4.03 -8.08 1.32
CA GLU A 99 -4.14 -6.65 1.06
C GLU A 99 -2.81 -6.01 0.63
N SER A 100 -1.66 -6.64 0.93
CA SER A 100 -0.37 -6.23 0.41
C SER A 100 -0.31 -6.30 -1.12
N CYS A 101 -1.09 -7.18 -1.76
CA CYS A 101 -1.22 -7.21 -3.21
C CYS A 101 -1.74 -5.87 -3.73
N VAL A 102 -2.79 -5.32 -3.12
CA VAL A 102 -3.35 -4.05 -3.59
C VAL A 102 -2.38 -2.89 -3.34
N ALA A 103 -1.71 -2.88 -2.19
CA ALA A 103 -0.69 -1.88 -1.89
C ALA A 103 0.40 -1.81 -2.97
N LEU A 104 0.94 -2.98 -3.38
CA LEU A 104 1.99 -3.04 -4.40
C LEU A 104 1.45 -2.77 -5.81
N SER A 105 0.24 -3.25 -6.15
CA SER A 105 -0.42 -2.94 -7.42
C SER A 105 -0.59 -1.43 -7.61
N ILE A 106 -1.12 -0.73 -6.61
CA ILE A 106 -1.35 0.71 -6.72
C ILE A 106 -0.02 1.48 -6.65
N LEU A 107 0.96 1.04 -5.84
CA LEU A 107 2.30 1.62 -5.86
C LEU A 107 2.92 1.55 -7.27
N SER A 108 2.83 0.38 -7.92
CA SER A 108 3.27 0.19 -9.31
C SER A 108 2.56 1.16 -10.27
N PHE A 109 1.24 1.26 -10.16
CA PHE A 109 0.45 2.20 -10.97
C PHE A 109 0.89 3.66 -10.79
N LEU A 110 1.08 4.10 -9.53
CA LEU A 110 1.49 5.46 -9.22
C LEU A 110 2.92 5.79 -9.70
N LEU A 111 3.79 4.79 -9.79
CA LEU A 111 5.18 4.94 -10.27
C LEU A 111 5.32 4.85 -11.79
N CYS A 112 4.28 4.41 -12.51
CA CYS A 112 4.38 4.05 -13.92
C CYS A 112 4.96 5.17 -14.81
N CYS A 113 4.62 6.43 -14.53
CA CYS A 113 5.12 7.59 -15.26
C CYS A 113 6.44 8.16 -14.73
N GLU A 114 6.83 7.81 -13.50
CA GLU A 114 7.98 8.38 -12.79
C GLU A 114 9.22 7.50 -12.91
N ASP A 115 9.07 6.20 -12.65
CA ASP A 115 10.09 5.17 -12.83
C ASP A 115 9.43 3.87 -13.29
N PHE A 116 9.35 3.71 -14.61
CA PHE A 116 8.73 2.55 -15.24
C PHE A 116 9.40 1.21 -14.85
N LYS A 117 10.72 1.21 -14.60
CA LYS A 117 11.42 -0.03 -14.22
C LYS A 117 11.06 -0.44 -12.80
N ALA A 118 11.05 0.53 -11.88
CA ALA A 118 10.59 0.29 -10.51
C ALA A 118 9.11 -0.15 -10.51
N ALA A 119 8.26 0.52 -11.29
CA ALA A 119 6.85 0.16 -11.45
C ALA A 119 6.67 -1.29 -11.91
N GLN A 120 7.41 -1.72 -12.94
CA GLN A 120 7.35 -3.09 -13.45
C GLN A 120 7.77 -4.11 -12.39
N HIS A 121 8.87 -3.85 -11.66
CA HIS A 121 9.37 -4.73 -10.61
C HIS A 121 8.36 -4.89 -9.45
N ILE A 122 7.81 -3.77 -8.97
CA ILE A 122 6.79 -3.78 -7.92
C ILE A 122 5.50 -4.46 -8.40
N GLY A 123 5.10 -4.22 -9.65
CA GLY A 123 3.92 -4.86 -10.24
C GLY A 123 4.08 -6.39 -10.32
N HIS A 124 5.27 -6.88 -10.65
CA HIS A 124 5.58 -8.31 -10.61
C HIS A 124 5.43 -8.90 -9.20
N PHE A 125 5.94 -8.23 -8.18
CA PHE A 125 5.76 -8.65 -6.78
C PHE A 125 4.29 -8.70 -6.35
N SER A 126 3.49 -7.74 -6.81
CA SER A 126 2.05 -7.80 -6.59
C SER A 126 1.43 -9.07 -7.18
N MET A 127 1.81 -9.47 -8.40
CA MET A 127 1.31 -10.70 -9.02
C MET A 127 1.75 -11.97 -8.28
N LEU A 128 2.97 -11.98 -7.74
CA LEU A 128 3.44 -13.08 -6.88
C LEU A 128 2.58 -13.21 -5.62
N LEU A 129 2.23 -12.10 -4.97
CA LEU A 129 1.34 -12.12 -3.79
C LEU A 129 -0.06 -12.58 -4.13
N LEU A 130 -0.62 -12.11 -5.25
CA LEU A 130 -1.94 -12.52 -5.73
C LEU A 130 -2.03 -14.05 -5.87
N ASN A 131 -1.00 -14.66 -6.46
CA ASN A 131 -0.89 -16.10 -6.62
C ASN A 131 -0.71 -16.82 -5.27
N LYS A 132 0.15 -16.29 -4.38
CA LYS A 132 0.42 -16.87 -3.06
C LYS A 132 -0.83 -16.92 -2.18
N PHE A 133 -1.55 -15.80 -2.09
CA PHE A 133 -2.74 -15.68 -1.23
C PHE A 133 -4.04 -16.11 -1.91
N LYS A 134 -3.99 -16.53 -3.18
CA LYS A 134 -5.17 -16.85 -4.00
C LYS A 134 -6.23 -15.75 -3.93
N ALA A 135 -5.78 -14.50 -3.94
CA ALA A 135 -6.62 -13.34 -3.66
C ALA A 135 -7.42 -12.93 -4.92
N GLY A 136 -8.13 -13.88 -5.52
CA GLY A 136 -8.93 -13.68 -6.74
C GLY A 136 -10.11 -12.74 -6.55
N GLU A 137 -10.43 -12.34 -5.32
CA GLU A 137 -11.36 -11.24 -5.03
C GLU A 137 -10.84 -9.86 -5.50
N TYR A 138 -9.53 -9.74 -5.78
CA TYR A 138 -8.89 -8.53 -6.30
C TYR A 138 -8.61 -8.58 -7.82
N LEU A 139 -9.08 -9.62 -8.52
CA LEU A 139 -9.07 -9.76 -9.99
C LEU A 139 -10.43 -9.42 -10.57
#